data_AF-A0A5N7MGM9-F1
#
_entry.id   AF-A0A5N7MGM9-F1
#
_cell.length_a   1.000
_cell.length_b   1.000
_cell.length_c   1.000
_cell.angle_alpha   90.00
_cell.angle_beta   90.00
_cell.angle_gamma   90.00
#
_symmetry.space_group_name_H-M   'P 1'
#
loop_
_entity.id
_entity.type
_entity.pdbx_description
1 polymer ?
#
loop_
_entity_poly.entity_id
_entity_poly.type
_entity_poly.pdbx_seq_one_letter_code
_entity_poly.pdbx_strand_id
1 'polypeptide(L)'
;MSKVVTVRTTGYPSTDELKAVIRRVQEWDWRGNVVVPARIEFAATKGNIGHFPIGDVLFDRASADALQATLEKVDAIIYSTPREEVPRVELRKVRVFKK
;
A
#
# COMPACT_ATOMS: atom_id res chain seq x y z
N MET A 1 -5.19 0.44 12.70
CA MET A 1 -4.94 -0.26 11.42
C MET A 1 -3.44 -0.33 11.20
N SER A 2 -2.93 -1.46 10.73
CA SER A 2 -1.49 -1.73 10.55
C SER A 2 -0.94 -1.00 9.31
N LYS A 3 0.24 -0.40 9.43
CA LYS A 3 0.96 0.19 8.30
C LYS A 3 1.50 -0.95 7.42
N VAL A 4 1.22 -0.95 6.12
CA VAL A 4 1.75 -1.98 5.19
C VAL A 4 1.98 -1.35 3.82
N VAL A 5 3.09 -1.75 3.17
CA VAL A 5 3.38 -1.46 1.76
C VAL A 5 2.87 -2.62 0.93
N THR A 6 1.98 -2.34 -0.02
CA THR A 6 1.40 -3.36 -0.89
C THR A 6 1.75 -3.05 -2.33
N VAL A 7 2.28 -4.03 -3.07
CA VAL A 7 2.59 -3.92 -4.49
C VAL A 7 1.56 -4.72 -5.27
N ARG A 8 0.78 -4.11 -6.18
CA ARG A 8 -0.30 -4.78 -6.94
C ARG A 8 0.11 -5.09 -8.37
N THR A 9 -0.06 -6.34 -8.80
CA THR A 9 0.18 -6.74 -10.20
C THR A 9 -1.12 -7.04 -10.93
N THR A 10 -1.21 -6.64 -12.20
CA THR A 10 -2.37 -6.96 -13.07
C THR A 10 -2.32 -8.43 -13.46
N GLY A 11 -3.44 -9.13 -13.30
CA GLY A 11 -3.53 -10.55 -13.64
C GLY A 11 -2.68 -11.45 -12.74
N TYR A 12 -2.47 -12.69 -13.19
CA TYR A 12 -1.62 -13.65 -12.51
C TYR A 12 -0.19 -13.48 -13.04
N PRO A 13 0.74 -12.87 -12.27
CA PRO A 13 2.12 -12.79 -12.71
C PRO A 13 2.67 -14.21 -12.85
N SER A 14 3.44 -14.44 -13.91
CA SER A 14 4.26 -15.65 -13.99
C SER A 14 5.20 -15.73 -12.77
N THR A 15 5.68 -16.93 -12.48
CA THR A 15 6.64 -17.15 -11.38
C THR A 15 7.87 -16.25 -11.52
N ASP A 16 8.34 -16.00 -12.74
CA ASP A 16 9.52 -15.18 -12.99
C ASP A 16 9.24 -13.69 -12.83
N GLU A 17 8.05 -13.22 -13.24
CA GLU A 17 7.60 -11.85 -12.96
C GLU A 17 7.46 -11.60 -11.46
N LEU A 18 6.87 -12.54 -10.72
CA LEU A 18 6.75 -12.43 -9.27
C LEU A 18 8.13 -12.39 -8.60
N LYS A 19 9.06 -13.25 -9.00
CA LYS A 19 10.44 -13.24 -8.48
C LYS A 19 11.15 -11.92 -8.80
N ALA A 20 10.98 -11.37 -10.00
CA ALA A 20 11.58 -10.10 -10.38
C ALA A 20 11.04 -8.94 -9.53
N VAL A 21 9.73 -8.90 -9.27
CA VAL A 21 9.11 -7.90 -8.40
C VAL A 21 9.59 -8.06 -6.96
N ILE A 22 9.59 -9.28 -6.40
CA ILE A 22 10.09 -9.55 -5.05
C ILE A 22 11.52 -9.06 -4.91
N ARG A 23 12.40 -9.47 -5.83
CA ARG A 23 13.80 -9.08 -5.84
C ARG A 23 13.96 -7.56 -5.90
N ARG A 24 13.21 -6.90 -6.78
CA ARG A 24 13.27 -5.44 -6.94
C ARG A 24 12.83 -4.70 -5.67
N VAL A 25 11.80 -5.19 -4.99
CA VAL A 25 11.31 -4.63 -3.72
C VAL A 25 12.32 -4.86 -2.59
N GLN A 26 12.94 -6.05 -2.52
CA GLN A 26 13.94 -6.40 -1.50
C GLN A 26 15.26 -5.65 -1.69
N GLU A 27 15.68 -5.41 -2.92
CA GLU A 27 16.91 -4.68 -3.27
C GLU A 27 16.69 -3.15 -3.34
N TRP A 28 15.47 -2.66 -3.13
CA TRP A 28 15.20 -1.22 -3.16
C TRP A 28 15.82 -0.51 -1.95
N ASP A 29 16.39 0.66 -2.19
CA ASP A 29 17.01 1.51 -1.16
C ASP A 29 15.92 2.23 -0.35
N TRP A 30 15.33 1.51 0.59
CA TRP A 30 14.28 1.99 1.49
C TRP A 30 14.81 3.02 2.49
N ARG A 31 14.42 4.30 2.35
CA ARG A 31 14.94 5.43 3.16
C ARG A 31 13.98 5.98 4.22
N GLY A 32 13.12 5.12 4.76
CA GLY A 32 12.11 5.49 5.74
C GLY A 32 12.55 5.60 7.20
N ASN A 33 11.71 6.25 8.00
CA ASN A 33 11.85 6.34 9.47
C ASN A 33 10.93 5.36 10.24
N VAL A 34 10.14 4.57 9.51
CA VAL A 34 9.15 3.66 10.10
C VAL A 34 9.32 2.28 9.49
N VAL A 35 9.48 1.24 10.31
CA VAL A 35 9.47 -0.14 9.82
C VAL A 35 8.03 -0.57 9.56
N VAL A 36 7.74 -1.09 8.37
CA VAL A 36 6.43 -1.62 8.00
C VAL A 36 6.56 -2.92 7.22
N PRO A 37 5.63 -3.87 7.35
CA PRO A 37 5.56 -5.03 6.48
C PRO A 37 5.33 -4.63 5.03
N ALA A 38 6.00 -5.31 4.10
CA ALA A 38 5.78 -5.24 2.66
C ALA A 38 5.21 -6.55 2.13
N ARG A 39 4.28 -6.44 1.17
CA ARG A 39 3.64 -7.60 0.51
C ARG A 39 3.31 -7.29 -0.95
N ILE A 40 3.17 -8.35 -1.74
CA ILE A 40 2.61 -8.29 -3.09
C ILE A 40 1.16 -8.75 -3.02
N GLU A 41 0.24 -8.00 -3.63
CA GLU A 41 -1.13 -8.41 -3.91
C GLU A 41 -1.26 -8.74 -5.40
N PHE A 42 -1.88 -9.88 -5.74
CA PHE A 42 -2.14 -10.25 -7.13
C PHE A 42 -3.58 -10.74 -7.29
N ALA A 43 -4.22 -10.33 -8.38
CA ALA A 43 -5.61 -10.69 -8.66
C ALA A 43 -5.70 -12.12 -9.20
N ALA A 44 -6.27 -13.04 -8.43
CA ALA A 44 -6.61 -14.36 -8.95
C ALA A 44 -7.84 -14.27 -9.87
N THR A 45 -7.87 -15.13 -10.89
CA THR A 45 -8.86 -15.20 -11.98
C THR A 45 -10.33 -15.36 -11.53
N LYS A 46 -10.60 -15.48 -10.22
CA LYS A 46 -11.94 -15.68 -9.63
C LYS A 46 -12.29 -14.66 -8.52
N GLY A 47 -11.67 -13.48 -8.52
CA GLY A 47 -11.97 -12.41 -7.56
C GLY A 47 -11.32 -12.58 -6.18
N ASN A 48 -10.49 -13.61 -5.99
CA ASN A 48 -9.67 -13.76 -4.80
C ASN A 48 -8.37 -12.96 -4.97
N ILE A 49 -8.03 -12.12 -4.00
CA ILE A 49 -6.72 -11.45 -3.97
C ILE A 49 -5.75 -12.36 -3.22
N GLY A 50 -4.74 -12.85 -3.93
CA GLY A 50 -3.61 -13.51 -3.30
C GLY A 50 -2.69 -12.47 -2.69
N HIS A 51 -2.06 -12.79 -1.56
CA HIS A 51 -1.00 -11.97 -1.00
C HIS A 51 0.27 -12.80 -0.78
N PHE A 52 1.42 -12.19 -1.07
CA PHE A 52 2.74 -12.78 -0.82
C PHE A 52 3.57 -11.85 0.07
N PRO A 53 3.94 -12.24 1.29
CA PRO A 53 4.77 -11.41 2.16
C PRO A 53 6.19 -11.33 1.60
N ILE A 54 6.77 -10.13 1.60
CA ILE A 54 8.15 -9.88 1.13
C ILE A 54 9.12 -9.76 2.31
N GLY A 55 8.64 -9.19 3.42
CA GLY A 55 9.43 -8.87 4.61
C GLY A 55 9.15 -7.44 5.08
N ASP A 56 9.80 -7.02 6.16
CA ASP A 56 9.70 -5.65 6.67
C ASP A 56 10.66 -4.72 5.92
N VAL A 57 10.22 -3.48 5.68
CA VAL A 57 10.98 -2.43 4.98
C VAL A 57 10.91 -1.10 5.73
N LEU A 58 11.93 -0.25 5.55
CA LEU A 58 11.90 1.13 6.03
C LEU A 58 11.01 1.99 5.12
N PHE A 59 9.96 2.58 5.68
CA PHE A 59 8.93 3.27 4.93
C PHE A 59 8.99 4.79 5.06
N ASP A 60 9.09 5.45 3.91
CA ASP A 60 8.63 6.79 3.65
C ASP A 60 7.77 6.80 2.37
N ARG A 61 6.99 7.87 2.18
CA ARG A 61 6.14 7.98 1.00
C ARG A 61 6.95 8.22 -0.28
N ALA A 62 8.05 8.97 -0.18
CA ALA A 62 8.87 9.33 -1.34
C ALA A 62 9.56 8.11 -1.98
N SER A 63 10.07 7.17 -1.18
CA SER A 63 10.68 5.92 -1.67
C SER A 63 9.64 5.02 -2.32
N ALA A 64 8.41 4.97 -1.77
CA ALA A 64 7.31 4.20 -2.36
C ALA A 64 6.88 4.77 -3.72
N ASP A 65 6.73 6.09 -3.83
CA ASP A 65 6.36 6.76 -5.07
C ASP A 65 7.46 6.58 -6.14
N ALA A 66 8.75 6.65 -5.75
CA ALA A 66 9.88 6.41 -6.65
C ALA A 66 9.99 4.95 -7.11
N LEU A 67 9.70 3.99 -6.22
CA LEU A 67 9.64 2.58 -6.58
C LEU A 67 8.47 2.31 -7.54
N GLN A 68 7.30 2.93 -7.32
CA GLN A 68 6.15 2.79 -8.21
C GLN A 68 6.48 3.24 -9.63
N ALA A 69 7.15 4.39 -9.79
CA ALA A 69 7.59 4.88 -11.09
C ALA A 69 8.57 3.94 -11.80
N THR A 70 9.36 3.17 -11.04
CA THR A 70 10.31 2.19 -11.56
C THR A 70 9.62 0.89 -12.02
N LEU A 71 8.46 0.57 -11.47
CA LEU A 71 7.77 -0.70 -11.67
C LEU A 71 6.65 -0.62 -12.72
N GLU A 72 6.79 0.14 -13.82
CA GLU A 72 5.76 0.49 -14.83
C GLU A 72 4.69 -0.59 -15.23
N LYS A 73 4.93 -1.88 -14.99
CA LYS A 73 3.97 -3.00 -15.18
C LYS A 73 3.13 -3.39 -13.94
N VAL A 74 3.32 -2.71 -12.81
CA VAL A 74 2.65 -2.95 -11.53
C VAL A 74 1.54 -1.91 -11.38
N ASP A 75 0.30 -2.37 -11.22
CA ASP A 75 -0.91 -1.54 -11.21
C ASP A 75 -0.91 -0.45 -10.14
N ALA A 76 -0.34 -0.73 -8.96
CA ALA A 76 -0.25 0.25 -7.88
C ALA A 76 0.68 -0.21 -6.75
N ILE A 77 1.44 0.71 -6.16
CA ILE A 77 1.95 0.54 -4.79
C ILE A 77 0.95 1.22 -3.85
N ILE A 78 0.24 0.44 -3.05
CA ILE A 78 -0.77 0.93 -2.10
C ILE A 78 -0.18 0.90 -0.70
N TYR A 79 -0.16 2.08 -0.08
CA TYR A 79 0.11 2.25 1.33
C TYR A 79 -1.20 2.17 2.11
N SER A 80 -1.31 1.23 3.04
CA SER A 80 -2.37 1.28 4.05
C SER A 80 -1.86 2.16 5.20
N THR A 81 -2.17 3.44 5.15
CA THR A 81 -2.13 4.31 6.32
C THR A 81 -3.41 4.09 7.13
N PRO A 82 -3.36 4.06 8.47
CA PRO A 82 -4.58 4.40 9.21
C PRO A 82 -4.99 5.80 8.72
N ARG A 83 -6.26 6.00 8.38
CA ARG A 83 -6.82 7.36 8.37
C ARG A 83 -6.39 7.96 9.71
N GLU A 84 -5.58 9.02 9.70
CA GLU A 84 -5.62 9.98 10.81
C GLU A 84 -7.11 10.17 11.06
N GLU A 85 -7.55 9.90 12.29
CA GLU A 85 -8.91 10.22 12.69
C GLU A 85 -9.10 11.68 12.33
N VAL A 86 -9.78 11.94 11.21
CA VAL A 86 -10.29 13.28 10.91
C VAL A 86 -11.07 13.61 12.17
N PRO A 87 -10.65 14.63 12.96
CA PRO A 87 -11.33 14.93 14.19
C PRO A 87 -12.79 15.09 13.81
N ARG A 88 -13.66 14.25 14.39
CA ARG A 88 -15.10 14.38 14.22
C ARG A 88 -15.42 15.78 14.71
N VAL A 89 -15.60 16.71 13.78
CA VAL A 89 -16.24 17.98 14.09
C VAL A 89 -17.65 17.56 14.50
N GLU A 90 -17.89 17.45 15.81
CA GLU A 90 -19.24 17.37 16.33
C GLU A 90 -19.96 18.62 15.84
N LEU A 91 -20.76 18.48 14.79
CA LEU A 91 -21.79 19.43 14.46
C LEU A 91 -22.79 19.38 15.62
N ARG A 92 -22.52 20.15 16.68
CA ARG A 92 -23.50 20.43 17.72
C ARG A 92 -24.71 21.02 16.99
N LYS A 93 -25.82 20.29 16.99
CA LYS A 93 -27.11 20.73 16.45
C LYS A 93 -27.38 22.13 16.98
N VAL A 94 -27.25 23.13 16.12
CA VAL A 94 -27.76 24.47 16.40
C VAL A 94 -29.27 24.31 16.41
N ARG A 95 -29.87 24.27 17.61
CA ARG A 95 -31.32 24.45 17.76
C ARG A 95 -31.62 25.88 17.32
N VAL A 96 -32.11 26.04 16.10
CA VAL A 96 -32.75 27.28 15.69
C VAL A 96 -34.08 27.34 16.43
N PHE A 97 -34.11 28.11 17.52
CA PHE A 97 -35.35 28.50 18.17
C PHE A 97 -35.96 29.67 17.39
N LYS A 98 -37.16 29.39 16.86
CA LYS A 98 -38.33 30.26 16.61
C LYS A 98 -38.14 31.77 16.38
N LYS A 99 -38.96 32.28 15.45
CA LYS A 99 -40.05 33.15 15.87
C LYS A 99 -41.38 32.62 15.31
#